data_AF-R7BI41-F1
#
_entry.id   AF-R7BI41-F1
#
_cell.length_a   1.000
_cell.length_b   1.000
_cell.length_c   1.000
_cell.angle_alpha   90.00
_cell.angle_beta   90.00
_cell.angle_gamma   90.00
#
_symmetry.space_group_name_H-M   'P 1'
#
loop_
_entity.id
_entity.type
_entity.pdbx_description
1 polymer ?
#
loop_
_entity_poly.entity_id
_entity_poly.type
_entity_poly.pdbx_seq_one_letter_code
_entity_poly.pdbx_strand_id
1 'polypeptide(L)'
;MYFLAKGINSKKSKYFVFSMLFFGLGFYCYILSAIIIPVLLAVLFLILLIKKKVSFKNTIISVITIFIVAIPFILQGLVQFGIIENLNFLGFSISKMPYYSRGSELKLNNILENLGEGIISLLFTDIYSFNAKGVNSFNFANSFGSVALLAGVITLILNKIRKRNDFGIFLKAVIISTLVSSAAVCSLTFYATALYRYNIYNYIFIIISAYGIYSVSKLFKKPRFKEVTSLLVATSLIITTYCFAYYYKNDVINTNTFYTSSIEECLNYNKSNKNVTLVCVDEETNINCGQITERMIIDTLYHHINEKDFTDIEALLYKAGYFNNNDFSNLPKFTKDNSIEFKNPKEKIIEDYVIVYSPQLKNLKYDKNKYEIIDFGSFVVLNKK
;
A
#
# COMPACT_ATOMS: atom_id res chain seq x y z
N MET A 1 -22.60 0.18 -2.37
CA MET A 1 -23.34 -1.10 -2.45
C MET A 1 -24.73 -1.07 -1.80
N TYR A 2 -24.87 -0.70 -0.51
CA TYR A 2 -26.18 -0.69 0.18
C TYR A 2 -27.27 0.10 -0.57
N PHE A 3 -27.00 1.35 -0.95
CA PHE A 3 -27.97 2.17 -1.67
C PHE A 3 -28.33 1.60 -3.06
N LEU A 4 -27.38 0.98 -3.75
CA LEU A 4 -27.67 0.31 -5.03
C LEU A 4 -28.67 -0.85 -4.83
N ALA A 5 -28.46 -1.69 -3.81
CA ALA A 5 -29.40 -2.76 -3.48
C ALA A 5 -30.79 -2.21 -3.13
N LYS A 6 -30.84 -1.14 -2.33
CA LYS A 6 -32.09 -0.44 -1.97
C LYS A 6 -32.77 0.17 -3.19
N GLY A 7 -32.01 0.71 -4.13
CA GLY A 7 -32.48 1.25 -5.41
C GLY A 7 -33.08 0.18 -6.32
N ILE A 8 -32.45 -0.99 -6.40
CA ILE A 8 -32.97 -2.15 -7.14
C ILE A 8 -34.29 -2.64 -6.53
N ASN A 9 -34.35 -2.77 -5.20
CA ASN A 9 -35.54 -3.30 -4.51
C ASN A 9 -36.73 -2.33 -4.55
N SER A 10 -36.47 -1.03 -4.33
CA SER A 10 -37.54 -0.02 -4.28
C SER A 10 -37.84 0.65 -5.62
N LYS A 11 -36.98 0.46 -6.63
CA LYS A 11 -37.00 1.13 -7.95
C LYS A 11 -36.91 2.66 -7.91
N LYS A 12 -36.66 3.28 -6.75
CA LYS A 12 -36.59 4.74 -6.60
C LYS A 12 -35.24 5.28 -7.06
N SER A 13 -35.24 6.21 -8.02
CA SER A 13 -34.03 6.80 -8.64
C SER A 13 -33.09 7.46 -7.63
N LYS A 14 -33.61 8.05 -6.54
CA LYS A 14 -32.78 8.70 -5.51
C LYS A 14 -31.70 7.79 -4.91
N TYR A 15 -31.97 6.49 -4.80
CA TYR A 15 -30.99 5.56 -4.25
C TYR A 15 -29.87 5.22 -5.24
N PHE A 16 -30.13 5.34 -6.55
CA PHE A 16 -29.08 5.25 -7.57
C PHE A 16 -28.16 6.47 -7.50
N VAL A 17 -28.73 7.67 -7.34
CA VAL A 17 -27.98 8.91 -7.11
C VAL A 17 -27.09 8.77 -5.88
N PHE A 18 -27.65 8.41 -4.71
CA PHE A 18 -26.85 8.20 -3.49
C PHE A 18 -25.78 7.13 -3.70
N SER A 19 -26.10 6.03 -4.36
CA SER A 19 -25.09 4.99 -4.61
C SER A 19 -23.92 5.53 -5.44
N MET A 20 -24.19 6.28 -6.50
CA MET A 20 -23.14 6.81 -7.37
C MET A 20 -22.36 7.95 -6.73
N LEU A 21 -22.99 8.72 -5.85
CA LEU A 21 -22.27 9.67 -5.01
C LEU A 21 -21.22 8.96 -4.15
N PHE A 22 -21.57 7.89 -3.45
CA PHE A 22 -20.61 7.15 -2.63
C PHE A 22 -19.55 6.40 -3.45
N PHE A 23 -19.89 5.88 -4.63
CA PHE A 23 -18.87 5.33 -5.53
C PHE A 23 -17.95 6.43 -6.07
N GLY A 24 -18.48 7.60 -6.46
CA GLY A 24 -17.69 8.73 -6.92
C GLY A 24 -16.76 9.28 -5.83
N LEU A 25 -17.22 9.33 -4.57
CA LEU A 25 -16.35 9.68 -3.44
C LEU A 25 -15.18 8.70 -3.28
N GLY A 26 -15.33 7.45 -3.72
CA GLY A 26 -14.25 6.47 -3.74
C GLY A 26 -13.06 6.87 -4.62
N PHE A 27 -13.25 7.73 -5.63
CA PHE A 27 -12.15 8.28 -6.43
C PHE A 27 -11.13 9.07 -5.62
N TYR A 28 -11.58 9.67 -4.52
CA TYR A 28 -10.78 10.54 -3.66
C TYR A 28 -10.08 9.77 -2.53
N CYS A 29 -10.44 8.51 -2.30
CA CYS A 29 -9.85 7.70 -1.23
C CYS A 29 -8.54 7.04 -1.65
N TYR A 30 -8.40 6.69 -2.94
CA TYR A 30 -7.27 5.90 -3.40
C TYR A 30 -7.08 5.99 -4.91
N ILE A 31 -5.86 6.21 -5.42
CA ILE A 31 -5.64 6.47 -6.85
C ILE A 31 -6.08 5.32 -7.77
N LEU A 32 -5.89 4.06 -7.34
CA LEU A 32 -6.26 2.87 -8.11
C LEU A 32 -7.77 2.73 -8.31
N SER A 33 -8.58 3.46 -7.52
CA SER A 33 -10.03 3.51 -7.70
C SER A 33 -10.43 3.99 -9.10
N ALA A 34 -9.56 4.74 -9.79
CA ALA A 34 -9.70 5.12 -11.19
C ALA A 34 -9.84 3.94 -12.15
N ILE A 35 -9.32 2.77 -11.78
CA ILE A 35 -9.49 1.51 -12.52
C ILE A 35 -10.62 0.69 -11.90
N ILE A 36 -10.59 0.53 -10.58
CA ILE A 36 -11.47 -0.39 -9.85
C ILE A 36 -12.93 0.01 -10.03
N ILE A 37 -13.28 1.27 -9.77
CA ILE A 37 -14.68 1.71 -9.73
C ILE A 37 -15.30 1.67 -11.12
N PRO A 38 -14.65 2.18 -12.20
CA PRO A 38 -15.21 2.09 -13.55
C PRO A 38 -15.42 0.65 -14.02
N VAL A 39 -14.42 -0.24 -13.85
CA VAL A 39 -14.53 -1.64 -14.29
C VAL A 39 -15.61 -2.37 -13.49
N LEU A 40 -15.61 -2.22 -12.17
CA LEU A 40 -16.62 -2.83 -11.30
C LEU A 40 -18.02 -2.37 -11.67
N LEU A 41 -18.25 -1.06 -11.82
CA LEU A 41 -19.57 -0.52 -12.12
C LEU A 41 -20.04 -0.86 -13.54
N ALA A 42 -19.15 -0.83 -14.54
CA ALA A 42 -19.49 -1.19 -15.90
C ALA A 42 -20.01 -2.64 -15.98
N VAL A 43 -19.26 -3.59 -15.39
CA VAL A 43 -19.66 -5.01 -15.36
C VAL A 43 -20.93 -5.20 -14.54
N LEU A 44 -21.04 -4.56 -13.38
CA LEU A 44 -22.20 -4.66 -12.50
C LEU A 44 -23.48 -4.15 -13.19
N PHE A 45 -23.45 -2.96 -13.77
CA PHE A 45 -24.61 -2.38 -14.45
C PHE A 45 -24.97 -3.14 -15.73
N LEU A 46 -23.99 -3.63 -16.49
CA LEU A 46 -24.24 -4.47 -17.66
C LEU A 46 -25.02 -5.73 -17.27
N ILE A 47 -24.58 -6.46 -16.24
CA ILE A 47 -25.28 -7.65 -15.73
C ILE A 47 -26.69 -7.29 -15.26
N LEU A 48 -26.83 -6.21 -14.48
CA LEU A 48 -28.11 -5.80 -13.93
C LEU A 48 -29.10 -5.33 -15.01
N LEU A 49 -28.63 -4.69 -16.08
CA LEU A 49 -29.44 -4.30 -17.24
C LEU A 49 -29.90 -5.52 -18.04
N ILE A 50 -28.99 -6.44 -18.37
CA ILE A 50 -29.32 -7.70 -19.08
C ILE A 50 -30.37 -8.49 -18.29
N LYS A 51 -30.27 -8.49 -16.96
CA LYS A 51 -31.22 -9.17 -16.07
C LYS A 51 -32.45 -8.32 -15.72
N LYS A 52 -32.63 -7.17 -16.36
CA LYS A 52 -33.75 -6.23 -16.17
C LYS A 52 -33.99 -5.86 -14.71
N LYS A 53 -32.92 -5.83 -13.89
CA LYS A 53 -32.96 -5.42 -12.48
C LYS A 53 -32.80 -3.92 -12.30
N VAL A 54 -32.23 -3.24 -13.28
CA VAL A 54 -32.12 -1.78 -13.35
C VAL A 54 -32.70 -1.33 -14.69
N SER A 55 -33.40 -0.19 -14.69
CA SER A 55 -33.94 0.42 -15.92
C SER A 55 -32.86 1.27 -16.61
N PHE A 56 -32.98 1.41 -17.93
CA PHE A 56 -32.07 2.27 -18.70
C PHE A 56 -32.04 3.72 -18.18
N LYS A 57 -33.19 4.26 -17.78
CA LYS A 57 -33.29 5.57 -17.10
C LYS A 57 -32.41 5.66 -15.86
N ASN A 58 -32.48 4.66 -14.96
CA ASN A 58 -31.69 4.68 -13.72
C ASN A 58 -30.20 4.44 -13.99
N THR A 59 -29.85 3.76 -15.08
CA THR A 59 -28.45 3.67 -15.55
C THR A 59 -27.93 5.03 -16.01
N ILE A 60 -28.68 5.76 -16.84
CA ILE A 60 -28.28 7.10 -17.28
C ILE A 60 -28.10 8.03 -16.08
N ILE A 61 -29.07 8.04 -15.15
CA ILE A 61 -28.97 8.82 -13.90
C ILE A 61 -27.69 8.45 -13.15
N SER A 62 -27.36 7.15 -13.07
CA SER A 62 -26.15 6.68 -12.40
C SER A 62 -24.88 7.22 -13.08
N VAL A 63 -24.78 7.09 -14.41
CA VAL A 63 -23.63 7.56 -15.20
C VAL A 63 -23.43 9.07 -15.04
N ILE A 64 -24.51 9.87 -15.16
CA ILE A 64 -24.43 11.32 -14.99
C ILE A 64 -23.99 11.67 -13.57
N THR A 65 -24.56 11.01 -12.56
CA THR A 65 -24.22 11.29 -11.16
C THR A 65 -22.75 11.02 -10.86
N ILE A 66 -22.23 9.85 -11.25
CA ILE A 66 -20.84 9.51 -10.96
C ILE A 66 -19.88 10.41 -11.75
N PHE A 67 -20.21 10.76 -12.99
CA PHE A 67 -19.40 11.66 -13.79
C PHE A 67 -19.29 13.05 -13.15
N ILE A 68 -20.41 13.64 -12.71
CA ILE A 68 -20.42 14.93 -12.01
C ILE A 68 -19.54 14.88 -10.76
N VAL A 69 -19.67 13.82 -9.95
CA VAL A 69 -18.88 13.67 -8.72
C VAL A 69 -17.40 13.44 -9.02
N ALA A 70 -17.05 12.85 -10.17
CA ALA A 70 -15.68 12.59 -10.57
C ALA A 70 -14.99 13.78 -11.26
N ILE A 71 -15.70 14.88 -11.58
CA ILE A 71 -15.11 16.04 -12.29
C ILE A 71 -13.83 16.54 -11.63
N PRO A 72 -13.79 16.85 -10.31
CA PRO A 72 -12.54 17.32 -9.67
C PRO A 72 -11.39 16.33 -9.81
N PHE A 73 -11.66 15.03 -9.64
CA PHE A 73 -10.66 13.97 -9.81
C PHE A 73 -10.14 13.89 -11.25
N ILE A 74 -11.02 13.99 -12.24
CA ILE A 74 -10.64 13.99 -13.66
C ILE A 74 -9.78 15.21 -13.98
N LEU A 75 -10.20 16.41 -13.55
CA LEU A 75 -9.44 17.64 -13.75
C LEU A 75 -8.05 17.56 -13.10
N GLN A 76 -7.96 17.02 -11.88
CA GLN A 76 -6.69 16.73 -11.24
C GLN A 76 -5.81 15.85 -12.12
N GLY A 77 -6.33 14.73 -12.62
CA GLY A 77 -5.60 13.85 -13.54
C GLY A 77 -5.08 14.60 -14.76
N LEU A 78 -5.93 15.38 -15.44
CA LEU A 78 -5.55 16.14 -16.63
C LEU A 78 -4.42 17.15 -16.37
N VAL A 79 -4.47 17.87 -15.24
CA VAL A 79 -3.39 18.79 -14.83
C VAL A 79 -2.09 18.02 -14.55
N GLN A 80 -2.17 16.90 -13.82
CA GLN A 80 -0.99 16.11 -13.48
C GLN A 80 -0.32 15.50 -14.72
N PHE A 81 -1.11 15.08 -15.72
CA PHE A 81 -0.59 14.58 -16.99
C PHE A 81 -0.14 15.69 -17.95
N GLY A 82 -0.29 16.97 -17.58
CA GLY A 82 0.07 18.10 -18.43
C GLY A 82 -0.81 18.26 -19.67
N ILE A 83 -2.01 17.69 -19.65
CA ILE A 83 -3.00 17.83 -20.73
C ILE A 83 -3.65 19.22 -20.67
N ILE A 84 -3.84 19.73 -19.45
CA ILE A 84 -4.31 21.10 -19.20
C ILE A 84 -3.37 21.82 -18.24
N GLU A 85 -3.37 23.15 -18.29
CA GLU A 85 -2.62 24.01 -17.36
C GLU A 85 -3.24 24.01 -15.96
N ASN A 86 -2.52 24.61 -15.01
CA ASN A 86 -3.02 24.83 -13.66
C ASN A 86 -4.40 25.50 -13.70
N LEU A 87 -5.33 24.98 -12.91
CA LEU A 87 -6.73 25.37 -12.98
C LEU A 87 -7.21 25.86 -11.62
N ASN A 88 -7.92 26.99 -11.60
CA ASN A 88 -8.74 27.39 -10.48
C ASN A 88 -10.20 27.05 -10.78
N PHE A 89 -10.79 26.12 -10.03
CA PHE A 89 -12.14 25.62 -10.24
C PHE A 89 -12.94 25.62 -8.94
N LEU A 90 -14.07 26.35 -8.92
CA LEU A 90 -14.99 26.43 -7.77
C LEU A 90 -14.32 26.76 -6.43
N GLY A 91 -13.31 27.65 -6.44
CA GLY A 91 -12.58 28.05 -5.24
C GLY A 91 -11.42 27.11 -4.84
N PHE A 92 -11.18 26.04 -5.61
CA PHE A 92 -10.04 25.15 -5.43
C PHE A 92 -9.00 25.40 -6.52
N SER A 93 -7.71 25.35 -6.15
CA SER A 93 -6.61 25.36 -7.11
C SER A 93 -6.12 23.94 -7.33
N ILE A 94 -6.01 23.55 -8.60
CA ILE A 94 -5.41 22.29 -9.04
C ILE A 94 -4.14 22.67 -9.78
N SER A 95 -3.00 22.47 -9.10
CA SER A 95 -1.68 22.75 -9.65
C SER A 95 -0.93 21.47 -9.99
N LYS A 96 -0.12 21.52 -11.04
CA LYS A 96 0.77 20.44 -11.44
C LYS A 96 1.78 20.17 -10.33
N MET A 97 1.89 18.92 -9.92
CA MET A 97 2.89 18.46 -8.96
C MET A 97 4.15 18.06 -9.76
N PRO A 98 5.32 18.68 -9.50
CA PRO A 98 6.52 18.45 -10.33
C PRO A 98 7.01 16.99 -10.35
N TYR A 99 6.59 16.16 -9.38
CA TYR A 99 7.03 14.77 -9.21
C TYR A 99 5.88 13.76 -9.15
N TYR A 100 4.74 14.10 -9.76
CA TYR A 100 3.63 13.16 -9.83
C TYR A 100 3.99 11.92 -10.65
N SER A 101 4.23 10.80 -9.96
CA SER A 101 4.62 9.51 -10.58
C SER A 101 3.52 8.46 -10.55
N ARG A 102 2.33 8.75 -10.01
CA ARG A 102 1.27 7.72 -9.90
C ARG A 102 0.79 7.19 -11.24
N GLY A 103 0.96 7.95 -12.33
CA GLY A 103 0.69 7.48 -13.69
C GLY A 103 1.57 6.33 -14.14
N SER A 104 2.81 6.21 -13.63
CA SER A 104 3.74 5.13 -13.99
C SER A 104 3.41 3.79 -13.30
N GLU A 105 2.41 3.77 -12.43
CA GLU A 105 1.92 2.52 -11.82
C GLU A 105 1.12 1.64 -12.80
N LEU A 106 0.67 2.21 -13.93
CA LEU A 106 0.03 1.48 -15.00
C LEU A 106 1.07 0.78 -15.89
N LYS A 107 1.02 -0.56 -15.91
CA LYS A 107 1.80 -1.40 -16.79
C LYS A 107 0.92 -1.95 -17.91
N LEU A 108 1.03 -1.35 -19.09
CA LEU A 108 0.33 -1.80 -20.29
C LEU A 108 1.10 -2.90 -21.05
N ASN A 109 2.34 -3.17 -20.68
CA ASN A 109 3.16 -4.25 -21.24
C ASN A 109 2.94 -5.55 -20.46
N ASN A 110 3.07 -6.70 -21.13
CA ASN A 110 2.99 -8.04 -20.54
C ASN A 110 1.71 -8.29 -19.71
N ILE A 111 0.56 -7.77 -20.17
CA ILE A 111 -0.73 -7.83 -19.46
C ILE A 111 -1.10 -9.25 -18.98
N LEU A 112 -0.83 -10.28 -19.79
CA LEU A 112 -1.13 -11.68 -19.43
C LEU A 112 -0.21 -12.24 -18.36
N GLU A 113 1.08 -11.90 -18.42
CA GLU A 113 2.06 -12.27 -17.39
C GLU A 113 1.72 -11.59 -16.07
N ASN A 114 1.48 -10.27 -16.11
CA ASN A 114 1.02 -9.47 -14.96
C ASN A 114 -0.27 -10.03 -14.34
N LEU A 115 -1.21 -10.51 -15.18
CA LEU A 115 -2.43 -11.14 -14.70
C LEU A 115 -2.14 -12.42 -13.92
N GLY A 116 -1.30 -13.31 -14.46
CA GLY A 116 -0.92 -14.57 -13.83
C GLY A 116 -0.23 -14.34 -12.50
N GLU A 117 0.84 -13.54 -12.50
CA GLU A 117 1.59 -13.21 -11.29
C GLU A 117 0.72 -12.44 -10.28
N GLY A 118 -0.08 -11.48 -10.74
CA GLY A 118 -0.99 -10.73 -9.89
C GLY A 118 -2.08 -11.58 -9.24
N ILE A 119 -2.63 -12.57 -9.95
CA ILE A 119 -3.57 -13.53 -9.37
C ILE A 119 -2.87 -14.41 -8.33
N ILE A 120 -1.67 -14.92 -8.64
CA ILE A 120 -0.89 -15.72 -7.68
C ILE A 120 -0.60 -14.90 -6.43
N SER A 121 -0.20 -13.64 -6.60
CA SER A 121 0.12 -12.73 -5.50
C SER A 121 -1.10 -12.33 -4.67
N LEU A 122 -2.24 -12.12 -5.34
CA LEU A 122 -3.52 -11.86 -4.69
C LEU A 122 -3.99 -13.06 -3.86
N LEU A 123 -3.84 -14.27 -4.39
CA LEU A 123 -4.24 -15.51 -3.73
C LEU A 123 -3.20 -15.98 -2.71
N PHE A 124 -1.93 -15.70 -2.87
CA PHE A 124 -0.90 -16.25 -1.99
C PHE A 124 0.03 -15.13 -1.57
N THR A 125 -0.53 -14.18 -0.80
CA THR A 125 0.22 -13.00 -0.34
C THR A 125 1.42 -13.38 0.52
N ASP A 126 1.36 -14.56 1.15
CA ASP A 126 2.43 -15.11 1.98
C ASP A 126 3.71 -15.41 1.18
N ILE A 127 3.61 -15.74 -0.12
CA ILE A 127 4.77 -16.03 -1.00
C ILE A 127 5.66 -14.81 -1.12
N TYR A 128 5.06 -13.64 -1.28
CA TYR A 128 5.79 -12.43 -1.59
C TYR A 128 6.33 -11.70 -0.37
N SER A 129 5.97 -12.16 0.85
CA SER A 129 6.52 -11.89 2.21
C SER A 129 7.11 -10.51 2.55
N PHE A 130 6.98 -9.50 1.69
CA PHE A 130 7.45 -8.14 1.88
C PHE A 130 6.63 -7.41 2.96
N ASN A 131 5.43 -7.92 3.27
CA ASN A 131 4.61 -7.42 4.36
C ASN A 131 4.63 -8.32 5.62
N ALA A 132 5.39 -9.42 5.60
CA ALA A 132 5.62 -10.29 6.76
C ALA A 132 6.72 -9.73 7.69
N LYS A 133 7.51 -8.76 7.21
CA LYS A 133 8.38 -7.91 8.04
C LYS A 133 7.78 -6.51 8.21
N GLY A 134 6.54 -6.44 8.70
CA GLY A 134 6.10 -5.24 9.45
C GLY A 134 4.75 -4.59 9.15
N VAL A 135 3.92 -4.96 8.15
CA VAL A 135 2.73 -4.12 7.88
C VAL A 135 1.43 -4.75 7.34
N ASN A 136 1.34 -6.03 6.93
CA ASN A 136 0.04 -6.58 6.46
C ASN A 136 -0.56 -7.63 7.39
N SER A 137 -1.04 -7.18 8.54
CA SER A 137 -1.86 -7.95 9.48
C SER A 137 -3.33 -8.13 9.05
N PHE A 138 -3.77 -7.62 7.89
CA PHE A 138 -5.21 -7.52 7.56
C PHE A 138 -5.62 -7.90 6.12
N ASN A 139 -4.88 -8.78 5.46
CA ASN A 139 -5.35 -9.37 4.19
C ASN A 139 -6.27 -10.56 4.41
N PHE A 140 -7.28 -10.74 3.56
CA PHE A 140 -8.13 -11.95 3.55
C PHE A 140 -7.32 -13.24 3.26
N ALA A 141 -6.07 -13.06 2.82
CA ALA A 141 -5.29 -13.94 1.96
C ALA A 141 -4.09 -14.58 2.65
N ASN A 142 -4.22 -14.99 3.92
CA ASN A 142 -3.36 -16.10 4.32
C ASN A 142 -3.66 -17.28 3.38
N SER A 143 -2.69 -18.16 3.18
CA SER A 143 -2.81 -19.26 2.20
C SER A 143 -4.08 -20.11 2.40
N PHE A 144 -4.57 -20.22 3.65
CA PHE A 144 -5.84 -20.86 3.98
C PHE A 144 -7.07 -20.10 3.43
N GLY A 145 -7.16 -18.79 3.67
CA GLY A 145 -8.25 -17.94 3.19
C GLY A 145 -8.39 -17.98 1.67
N SER A 146 -7.29 -18.22 0.98
CA SER A 146 -7.24 -18.33 -0.48
C SER A 146 -7.63 -19.70 -1.02
N VAL A 147 -7.27 -20.78 -0.33
CA VAL A 147 -7.84 -22.11 -0.60
C VAL A 147 -9.37 -22.06 -0.41
N ALA A 148 -9.84 -21.41 0.65
CA ALA A 148 -11.27 -21.19 0.88
C ALA A 148 -11.91 -20.33 -0.22
N LEU A 149 -11.24 -19.27 -0.69
CA LEU A 149 -11.71 -18.43 -1.79
C LEU A 149 -11.88 -19.25 -3.07
N LEU A 150 -10.86 -20.03 -3.45
CA LEU A 150 -10.88 -20.90 -4.62
C LEU A 150 -12.00 -21.94 -4.51
N ALA A 151 -12.18 -22.58 -3.36
CA ALA A 151 -13.30 -23.49 -3.12
C ALA A 151 -14.66 -22.80 -3.32
N GLY A 152 -14.79 -21.54 -2.89
CA GLY A 152 -15.98 -20.70 -3.10
C GLY A 152 -16.24 -20.41 -4.58
N VAL A 153 -15.21 -19.97 -5.32
CA VAL A 153 -15.29 -19.71 -6.77
C VAL A 153 -15.66 -20.99 -7.54
N ILE A 154 -14.99 -22.11 -7.26
CA ILE A 154 -15.28 -23.41 -7.87
C ILE A 154 -16.73 -23.81 -7.59
N THR A 155 -17.20 -23.66 -6.35
CA THR A 155 -18.59 -24.01 -6.01
C THR A 155 -19.60 -23.14 -6.74
N LEU A 156 -19.34 -21.83 -6.89
CA LEU A 156 -20.18 -20.93 -7.67
C LEU A 156 -20.31 -21.38 -9.13
N ILE A 157 -19.19 -21.80 -9.74
CA ILE A 157 -19.16 -22.33 -11.11
C ILE A 157 -19.95 -23.64 -11.21
N LEU A 158 -19.68 -24.59 -10.32
CA LEU A 158 -20.37 -25.89 -10.30
C LEU A 158 -21.88 -25.75 -10.08
N ASN A 159 -22.31 -24.86 -9.18
CA ASN A 159 -23.73 -24.61 -8.95
C ASN A 159 -24.40 -23.97 -10.15
N LYS A 160 -23.69 -23.10 -10.89
CA LYS A 160 -24.20 -22.57 -12.17
C LYS A 160 -24.42 -23.70 -13.19
N ILE A 161 -23.45 -24.61 -13.35
CA ILE A 161 -23.55 -25.77 -14.25
C ILE A 161 -24.71 -26.68 -13.84
N ARG A 162 -24.86 -26.92 -12.53
CA ARG A 162 -25.94 -27.74 -11.93
C ARG A 162 -27.28 -27.02 -11.83
N LYS A 163 -27.41 -25.81 -12.40
CA LYS A 163 -28.61 -24.95 -12.34
C LYS A 163 -29.14 -24.69 -10.91
N ARG A 164 -28.25 -24.72 -9.90
CA ARG A 164 -28.54 -24.37 -8.51
C ARG A 164 -28.31 -22.88 -8.26
N ASN A 165 -29.13 -22.30 -7.39
CA ASN A 165 -29.20 -20.85 -7.23
C ASN A 165 -29.05 -20.42 -5.77
N ASP A 166 -27.82 -20.46 -5.27
CA ASP A 166 -27.53 -20.21 -3.85
C ASP A 166 -27.50 -18.71 -3.48
N PHE A 167 -27.36 -17.83 -4.48
CA PHE A 167 -27.33 -16.37 -4.28
C PHE A 167 -28.35 -15.64 -5.13
N GLY A 168 -28.91 -14.58 -4.56
CA GLY A 168 -29.70 -13.60 -5.30
C GLY A 168 -28.89 -12.95 -6.41
N ILE A 169 -29.57 -12.53 -7.48
CA ILE A 169 -28.91 -12.07 -8.71
C ILE A 169 -28.01 -10.85 -8.48
N PHE A 170 -28.35 -9.98 -7.53
CA PHE A 170 -27.57 -8.82 -7.18
C PHE A 170 -26.20 -9.20 -6.62
N LEU A 171 -26.18 -10.11 -5.63
CA LEU A 171 -24.92 -10.57 -5.04
C LEU A 171 -24.05 -11.32 -6.07
N LYS A 172 -24.67 -12.11 -6.96
CA LYS A 172 -23.95 -12.74 -8.08
C LYS A 172 -23.30 -11.70 -9.00
N ALA A 173 -24.02 -10.63 -9.33
CA ALA A 173 -23.49 -9.55 -10.15
C ALA A 173 -22.33 -8.83 -9.44
N VAL A 174 -22.45 -8.57 -8.14
CA VAL A 174 -21.37 -7.98 -7.33
C VAL A 174 -20.13 -8.87 -7.32
N ILE A 175 -20.29 -10.17 -7.06
CA ILE A 175 -19.17 -11.13 -7.06
C ILE A 175 -18.47 -11.15 -8.43
N ILE A 176 -19.23 -11.28 -9.51
CA ILE A 176 -18.65 -11.29 -10.87
C ILE A 176 -17.93 -9.97 -11.17
N SER A 177 -18.56 -8.84 -10.87
CA SER A 177 -17.94 -7.53 -11.09
C SER A 177 -16.66 -7.34 -10.28
N THR A 178 -16.61 -7.89 -9.06
CA THR A 178 -15.43 -7.85 -8.20
C THR A 178 -14.30 -8.70 -8.77
N LEU A 179 -14.60 -9.93 -9.21
CA LEU A 179 -13.61 -10.82 -9.84
C LEU A 179 -13.03 -10.24 -11.14
N VAL A 180 -13.87 -9.62 -11.97
CA VAL A 180 -13.41 -8.97 -13.21
C VAL A 180 -12.58 -7.73 -12.89
N SER A 181 -13.01 -6.91 -11.93
CA SER A 181 -12.26 -5.74 -11.48
C SER A 181 -10.90 -6.13 -10.89
N SER A 182 -10.84 -7.17 -10.05
CA SER A 182 -9.57 -7.64 -9.49
C SER A 182 -8.64 -8.17 -10.57
N ALA A 183 -9.16 -8.90 -11.55
CA ALA A 183 -8.37 -9.35 -12.70
C ALA A 183 -7.81 -8.16 -13.49
N ALA A 184 -8.61 -7.12 -13.76
CA ALA A 184 -8.13 -5.91 -14.43
C ALA A 184 -7.02 -5.21 -13.64
N VAL A 185 -7.15 -5.12 -12.31
CA VAL A 185 -6.10 -4.56 -11.46
C VAL A 185 -4.82 -5.40 -11.50
N CYS A 186 -4.92 -6.74 -11.41
CA CYS A 186 -3.77 -7.63 -11.57
C CYS A 186 -3.09 -7.41 -12.92
N SER A 187 -3.84 -7.40 -14.01
CA SER A 187 -3.32 -7.18 -15.37
C SER A 187 -2.59 -5.84 -15.56
N LEU A 188 -3.14 -4.75 -15.01
CA LEU A 188 -2.72 -3.39 -15.36
C LEU A 188 -1.74 -2.78 -14.36
N THR A 189 -1.64 -3.31 -13.14
CA THR A 189 -0.90 -2.63 -12.05
C THR A 189 -0.02 -3.55 -11.22
N PHE A 190 0.22 -4.79 -11.68
CA PHE A 190 0.99 -5.75 -10.92
C PHE A 190 2.40 -5.23 -10.59
N TYR A 191 2.65 -5.16 -9.29
CA TYR A 191 3.92 -4.80 -8.70
C TYR A 191 4.03 -5.58 -7.38
N ALA A 192 4.98 -6.51 -7.31
CA ALA A 192 5.07 -7.49 -6.22
C ALA A 192 5.11 -6.88 -4.82
N THR A 193 5.64 -5.65 -4.68
CA THR A 193 5.75 -4.97 -3.38
C THR A 193 4.49 -4.20 -2.95
N ALA A 194 3.46 -4.11 -3.79
CA ALA A 194 2.27 -3.30 -3.55
C ALA A 194 0.98 -4.13 -3.34
N LEU A 195 1.04 -5.16 -2.48
CA LEU A 195 -0.11 -6.06 -2.27
C LEU A 195 -1.28 -5.42 -1.49
N TYR A 196 -1.02 -4.36 -0.72
CA TYR A 196 -2.07 -3.61 -0.02
C TYR A 196 -3.13 -3.04 -1.00
N ARG A 197 -2.78 -2.89 -2.28
CA ARG A 197 -3.65 -2.41 -3.35
C ARG A 197 -4.90 -3.26 -3.55
N TYR A 198 -4.82 -4.53 -3.18
CA TYR A 198 -5.92 -5.48 -3.34
C TYR A 198 -6.91 -5.48 -2.16
N ASN A 199 -6.59 -4.79 -1.06
CA ASN A 199 -7.37 -4.83 0.19
C ASN A 199 -8.82 -4.38 0.01
N ILE A 200 -9.10 -3.54 -1.01
CA ILE A 200 -10.45 -3.08 -1.34
C ILE A 200 -11.41 -4.23 -1.67
N TYR A 201 -10.88 -5.36 -2.13
CA TYR A 201 -11.67 -6.55 -2.48
C TYR A 201 -11.93 -7.48 -1.29
N ASN A 202 -11.27 -7.26 -0.15
CA ASN A 202 -11.25 -8.18 0.99
C ASN A 202 -12.65 -8.55 1.45
N TYR A 203 -13.57 -7.58 1.56
CA TYR A 203 -14.93 -7.88 2.04
C TYR A 203 -15.69 -8.86 1.13
N ILE A 204 -15.55 -8.74 -0.19
CA ILE A 204 -16.21 -9.65 -1.13
C ILE A 204 -15.49 -10.99 -1.16
N PHE A 205 -14.16 -11.00 -1.11
CA PHE A 205 -13.40 -12.24 -1.05
C PHE A 205 -13.67 -13.02 0.23
N ILE A 206 -13.80 -12.37 1.39
CA ILE A 206 -14.21 -13.00 2.65
C ILE A 206 -15.58 -13.68 2.50
N ILE A 207 -16.55 -13.04 1.83
CA ILE A 207 -17.87 -13.66 1.57
C ILE A 207 -17.73 -14.91 0.71
N ILE A 208 -16.89 -14.87 -0.34
CA ILE A 208 -16.67 -16.03 -1.22
C ILE A 208 -15.91 -17.14 -0.47
N SER A 209 -14.91 -16.80 0.34
CA SER A 209 -14.19 -17.76 1.20
C SER A 209 -15.11 -18.42 2.21
N ALA A 210 -15.97 -17.65 2.89
CA ALA A 210 -16.97 -18.18 3.80
C ALA A 210 -17.95 -19.13 3.09
N TYR A 211 -18.34 -18.78 1.86
CA TYR A 211 -19.17 -19.67 1.04
C TYR A 211 -18.43 -20.95 0.62
N GLY A 212 -17.13 -20.87 0.32
CA GLY A 212 -16.27 -22.03 0.06
C GLY A 212 -16.20 -22.97 1.25
N ILE A 213 -15.92 -22.44 2.44
CA ILE A 213 -15.91 -23.19 3.70
C ILE A 213 -17.27 -23.85 3.95
N TYR A 214 -18.37 -23.10 3.81
CA TYR A 214 -19.72 -23.64 3.96
C TYR A 214 -20.02 -24.74 2.94
N SER A 215 -19.53 -24.62 1.71
CA SER A 215 -19.79 -25.63 0.68
C SER A 215 -19.01 -26.92 0.94
N VAL A 216 -17.75 -26.80 1.34
CA VAL A 216 -16.91 -27.92 1.78
C VAL A 216 -17.48 -28.58 3.04
N SER A 217 -18.06 -27.80 3.96
CA SER A 217 -18.68 -28.32 5.19
C SER A 217 -19.75 -29.38 4.95
N LYS A 218 -20.52 -29.24 3.87
CA LYS A 218 -21.60 -30.15 3.50
C LYS A 218 -21.09 -31.54 3.12
N LEU A 219 -19.80 -31.67 2.81
CA LEU A 219 -19.15 -32.95 2.51
C LEU A 219 -18.83 -33.75 3.78
N PHE A 220 -18.78 -33.10 4.95
CA PHE A 220 -18.47 -33.74 6.23
C PHE A 220 -19.74 -34.04 7.04
N LYS A 221 -19.71 -35.10 7.86
CA LYS A 221 -20.75 -35.33 8.88
C LYS A 221 -20.76 -34.12 9.85
N LYS A 222 -21.95 -33.56 10.13
CA LYS A 222 -22.17 -32.38 11.01
C LYS A 222 -21.28 -32.29 12.26
N PRO A 223 -21.07 -33.36 13.08
CA PRO A 223 -20.21 -33.28 14.27
C PRO A 223 -18.74 -32.97 13.93
N ARG A 224 -18.18 -33.65 12.92
CA ARG A 224 -16.78 -33.45 12.50
C ARG A 224 -16.51 -32.07 11.93
N PHE A 225 -17.48 -31.46 11.26
CA PHE A 225 -17.31 -30.09 10.75
C PHE A 225 -17.20 -29.07 11.88
N LYS A 226 -18.07 -29.15 12.90
CA LYS A 226 -18.03 -28.26 14.06
C LYS A 226 -16.68 -28.34 14.78
N GLU A 227 -16.22 -29.56 15.04
CA GLU A 227 -14.92 -29.84 15.68
C GLU A 227 -13.76 -29.21 14.89
N VAL A 228 -13.70 -29.46 13.57
CA VAL A 228 -12.65 -28.93 12.69
C VAL A 228 -12.72 -27.40 12.59
N THR A 229 -13.91 -26.80 12.48
CA THR A 229 -14.02 -25.34 12.44
C THR A 229 -13.66 -24.68 13.76
N SER A 230 -14.06 -25.25 14.89
CA SER A 230 -13.69 -24.74 16.21
C SER A 230 -12.19 -24.82 16.42
N LEU A 231 -11.56 -25.93 16.00
CA LEU A 231 -10.11 -26.08 16.03
C LEU A 231 -9.42 -25.04 15.15
N LEU A 232 -9.87 -24.82 13.90
CA LEU A 232 -9.29 -23.82 13.00
C LEU A 232 -9.42 -22.39 13.56
N VAL A 233 -10.58 -22.04 14.13
CA VAL A 233 -10.79 -20.73 14.77
C VAL A 233 -9.89 -20.57 15.99
N ALA A 234 -9.82 -21.57 16.86
CA ALA A 234 -8.96 -21.55 18.04
C ALA A 234 -7.48 -21.41 17.65
N THR A 235 -7.01 -22.21 16.69
CA THR A 235 -5.64 -22.13 16.18
C THR A 235 -5.34 -20.78 15.54
N SER A 236 -6.27 -20.23 14.74
CA SER A 236 -6.13 -18.90 14.14
C SER A 236 -6.02 -17.80 15.21
N LEU A 237 -6.86 -17.86 16.25
CA LEU A 237 -6.80 -16.93 17.38
C LEU A 237 -5.50 -17.06 18.16
N ILE A 238 -5.02 -18.28 18.41
CA ILE A 238 -3.74 -18.52 19.11
C ILE A 238 -2.58 -17.95 18.28
N ILE A 239 -2.51 -18.25 16.97
CA ILE A 239 -1.47 -17.73 16.09
C ILE A 239 -1.54 -16.21 16.03
N THR A 240 -2.73 -15.62 15.84
CA THR A 240 -2.90 -14.17 15.78
C THR A 240 -2.47 -13.51 17.09
N THR A 241 -2.86 -14.10 18.23
CA THR A 241 -2.47 -13.61 19.56
C THR A 241 -0.97 -13.72 19.78
N TYR A 242 -0.35 -14.82 19.36
CA TYR A 242 1.09 -15.00 19.43
C TYR A 242 1.82 -13.99 18.54
N CYS A 243 1.38 -13.80 17.29
CA CYS A 243 1.94 -12.78 16.40
C CYS A 243 1.80 -11.39 17.02
N PHE A 244 0.62 -11.05 17.54
CA PHE A 244 0.39 -9.78 18.22
C PHE A 244 1.32 -9.61 19.42
N ALA A 245 1.41 -10.62 20.30
CA ALA A 245 2.30 -10.58 21.47
C ALA A 245 3.79 -10.50 21.09
N TYR A 246 4.21 -11.19 20.02
CA TYR A 246 5.57 -11.13 19.49
C TYR A 246 5.92 -9.74 18.96
N TYR A 247 5.03 -9.15 18.15
CA TYR A 247 5.21 -7.80 17.60
C TYR A 247 5.15 -6.71 18.68
N TYR A 248 4.38 -6.93 19.74
CA TYR A 248 4.26 -5.99 20.86
C TYR A 248 5.25 -6.26 22.00
N LYS A 249 6.20 -7.18 21.83
CA LYS A 249 7.30 -7.36 22.78
C LYS A 249 8.23 -6.15 22.71
N ASN A 250 8.61 -5.58 23.86
CA ASN A 250 9.39 -4.34 23.96
C ASN A 250 10.66 -4.31 23.08
N ASP A 251 11.35 -5.44 22.88
CA ASP A 251 12.56 -5.49 22.04
C ASP A 251 12.27 -5.31 20.53
N VAL A 252 11.08 -5.72 20.06
CA VAL A 252 10.63 -5.55 18.66
C VAL A 252 10.00 -4.17 18.47
N ILE A 253 9.31 -3.64 19.49
CA ILE A 253 8.83 -2.26 19.50
C ILE A 253 10.02 -1.30 19.51
N ASN A 254 11.05 -1.53 20.33
CA ASN A 254 12.22 -0.64 20.46
C ASN A 254 13.24 -0.75 19.32
N THR A 255 13.18 -1.80 18.51
CA THR A 255 13.92 -1.87 17.23
C THR A 255 13.13 -1.22 16.08
N ASN A 256 11.79 -1.14 16.21
CA ASN A 256 10.88 -0.43 15.31
C ASN A 256 10.40 0.94 15.84
N THR A 257 10.93 1.44 16.96
CA THR A 257 10.65 2.79 17.45
C THR A 257 11.25 3.72 16.42
N PHE A 258 10.36 4.10 15.51
CA PHE A 258 10.44 5.05 14.41
C PHE A 258 11.87 5.42 14.02
N TYR A 259 12.29 5.08 12.79
CA TYR A 259 13.53 5.60 12.18
C TYR A 259 13.81 7.06 12.59
N THR A 260 12.74 7.87 12.64
CA THR A 260 12.68 9.24 13.15
C THR A 260 13.08 9.42 14.63
N SER A 261 12.53 8.65 15.59
CA SER A 261 12.95 8.77 17.00
C SER A 261 14.40 8.35 17.19
N SER A 262 14.83 7.27 16.53
CA SER A 262 16.21 6.80 16.61
C SER A 262 17.20 7.83 16.07
N ILE A 263 16.90 8.43 14.90
CA ILE A 263 17.76 9.47 14.33
C ILE A 263 17.71 10.77 15.14
N GLU A 264 16.54 11.18 15.66
CA GLU A 264 16.42 12.33 16.55
C GLU A 264 17.21 12.16 17.84
N GLU A 265 17.20 10.96 18.44
CA GLU A 265 18.00 10.66 19.63
C GLU A 265 19.51 10.72 19.35
N CYS A 266 19.96 10.16 18.22
CA CYS A 266 21.35 10.31 17.76
C CYS A 266 21.71 11.80 17.61
N LEU A 267 20.90 12.59 16.90
CA LEU A 267 21.17 14.02 16.69
C LEU A 267 21.16 14.81 18.01
N ASN A 268 20.23 14.50 18.93
CA ASN A 268 20.15 15.11 20.26
C ASN A 268 21.31 14.74 21.18
N TYR A 269 21.88 13.54 21.03
CA TYR A 269 23.04 13.12 21.80
C TYR A 269 24.27 14.01 21.49
N ASN A 270 24.31 14.61 20.29
CA ASN A 270 25.42 15.44 19.82
C ASN A 270 25.23 16.96 19.97
N LYS A 271 24.44 17.44 20.94
CA LYS A 271 24.13 18.89 21.07
C LYS A 271 25.35 19.83 21.16
N SER A 272 26.54 19.30 21.46
CA SER A 272 27.78 20.07 21.66
C SER A 272 28.80 20.00 20.51
N ASN A 273 28.73 19.05 19.57
CA ASN A 273 29.66 19.02 18.42
C ASN A 273 29.05 19.65 17.19
N LYS A 274 29.83 20.52 16.54
CA LYS A 274 29.38 21.28 15.38
C LYS A 274 29.34 20.47 14.09
N ASN A 275 29.96 19.29 14.00
CA ASN A 275 29.98 18.50 12.78
C ASN A 275 29.39 17.10 13.00
N VAL A 276 28.41 16.70 12.18
CA VAL A 276 27.75 15.39 12.18
C VAL A 276 27.91 14.76 10.81
N THR A 277 28.39 13.52 10.77
CA THR A 277 28.44 12.74 9.53
C THR A 277 27.36 11.67 9.55
N LEU A 278 26.50 11.63 8.53
CA LEU A 278 25.50 10.58 8.34
C LEU A 278 25.94 9.65 7.22
N VAL A 279 26.04 8.35 7.50
CA VAL A 279 26.46 7.37 6.49
C VAL A 279 25.23 6.86 5.75
N CYS A 280 25.22 7.02 4.42
CA CYS A 280 24.14 6.49 3.57
C CYS A 280 24.06 4.96 3.65
N VAL A 281 22.86 4.41 3.45
CA VAL A 281 22.65 2.96 3.51
C VAL A 281 22.99 2.33 2.15
N ASP A 282 23.78 1.27 2.13
CA ASP A 282 24.10 0.52 0.90
C ASP A 282 23.05 -0.57 0.59
N GLU A 283 22.91 -0.91 -0.70
CA GLU A 283 22.01 -1.97 -1.19
C GLU A 283 22.38 -3.35 -0.64
N GLU A 284 23.68 -3.60 -0.42
CA GLU A 284 24.18 -4.89 0.09
C GLU A 284 23.68 -5.17 1.51
N THR A 285 23.44 -4.11 2.29
CA THR A 285 22.95 -4.16 3.67
C THR A 285 21.43 -4.25 3.72
N ASN A 286 20.71 -3.50 2.87
CA ASN A 286 19.25 -3.45 2.92
C ASN A 286 18.62 -3.19 1.54
N ILE A 287 17.64 -4.03 1.18
CA ILE A 287 16.87 -3.90 -0.06
C ILE A 287 16.05 -2.59 -0.13
N ASN A 288 15.79 -1.95 1.01
CA ASN A 288 15.10 -0.66 1.11
C ASN A 288 16.05 0.50 1.45
N CYS A 289 17.35 0.37 1.18
CA CYS A 289 18.39 1.36 1.50
C CYS A 289 18.05 2.80 1.06
N GLY A 290 17.49 2.97 -0.14
CA GLY A 290 17.08 4.28 -0.65
C GLY A 290 16.01 4.94 0.21
N GLN A 291 14.98 4.19 0.64
CA GLN A 291 13.92 4.71 1.52
C GLN A 291 14.43 5.06 2.92
N ILE A 292 15.40 4.29 3.43
CA ILE A 292 16.00 4.57 4.75
C ILE A 292 16.86 5.83 4.67
N THR A 293 17.67 5.96 3.62
CA THR A 293 18.51 7.14 3.39
C THR A 293 17.64 8.38 3.20
N GLU A 294 16.55 8.29 2.43
CA GLU A 294 15.56 9.35 2.28
C GLU A 294 14.99 9.80 3.62
N ARG A 295 14.50 8.86 4.43
CA ARG A 295 13.92 9.18 5.75
C ARG A 295 14.95 9.82 6.67
N MET A 296 16.16 9.28 6.72
CA MET A 296 17.26 9.83 7.51
C MET A 296 17.57 11.28 7.13
N ILE A 297 17.62 11.59 5.82
CA ILE A 297 17.79 12.95 5.32
C ILE A 297 16.63 13.85 5.78
N ILE A 298 15.39 13.41 5.56
CA ILE A 298 14.18 14.18 5.90
C ILE A 298 14.09 14.46 7.39
N ASP A 299 14.33 13.47 8.24
CA ASP A 299 14.27 13.62 9.69
C ASP A 299 15.39 14.57 10.18
N THR A 300 16.58 14.48 9.58
CA THR A 300 17.68 15.42 9.86
C THR A 300 17.32 16.86 9.47
N LEU A 301 16.59 17.05 8.37
CA LEU A 301 16.07 18.36 7.94
C LEU A 301 15.13 18.95 8.98
N TYR A 302 14.11 18.18 9.37
CA TYR A 302 13.12 18.63 10.35
C TYR A 302 13.76 19.00 11.70
N HIS A 303 14.84 18.32 12.07
CA HIS A 303 15.53 18.59 13.33
C HIS A 303 16.39 19.88 13.31
N HIS A 304 16.97 20.25 12.17
CA HIS A 304 17.99 21.31 12.10
C HIS A 304 17.57 22.58 11.35
N ILE A 305 16.44 22.57 10.66
CA ILE A 305 16.11 23.61 9.68
C ILE A 305 14.75 24.22 9.97
N ASN A 306 14.72 25.55 10.10
CA ASN A 306 13.49 26.30 10.27
C ASN A 306 12.65 26.29 8.99
N GLU A 307 11.31 26.35 9.11
CA GLU A 307 10.35 26.30 7.98
C GLU A 307 10.69 27.24 6.80
N LYS A 308 11.38 28.36 7.06
CA LYS A 308 11.73 29.38 6.05
C LYS A 308 12.93 29.00 5.15
N ASP A 309 13.72 28.00 5.53
CA ASP A 309 14.94 27.59 4.81
C ASP A 309 14.73 26.40 3.87
N PHE A 310 13.50 25.86 3.78
CA PHE A 310 13.18 24.66 2.99
C PHE A 310 13.25 24.87 1.46
N THR A 311 13.14 26.11 0.97
CA THR A 311 12.97 26.40 -0.47
C THR A 311 14.20 26.06 -1.32
N ASP A 312 15.41 26.22 -0.77
CA ASP A 312 16.68 25.90 -1.46
C ASP A 312 17.08 24.43 -1.31
N ILE A 313 16.67 23.82 -0.20
CA ILE A 313 17.02 22.45 0.17
C ILE A 313 16.28 21.45 -0.71
N GLU A 314 15.01 21.70 -0.98
CA GLU A 314 14.21 20.89 -1.89
C GLU A 314 14.95 20.74 -3.24
N ALA A 315 15.39 21.85 -3.82
CA ALA A 315 16.18 21.85 -5.06
C ALA A 315 17.54 21.12 -4.94
N LEU A 316 18.16 21.14 -3.77
CA LEU A 316 19.45 20.49 -3.49
C LEU A 316 19.33 18.97 -3.38
N LEU A 317 18.29 18.48 -2.69
CA LEU A 317 17.95 17.05 -2.65
C LEU A 317 17.61 16.52 -4.04
N TYR A 318 16.91 17.31 -4.85
CA TYR A 318 16.58 16.96 -6.23
C TYR A 318 17.81 16.94 -7.15
N LYS A 319 18.68 17.95 -7.09
CA LYS A 319 19.92 18.01 -7.90
C LYS A 319 20.91 16.90 -7.56
N ALA A 320 20.96 16.50 -6.29
CA ALA A 320 21.88 15.46 -5.85
C ALA A 320 21.46 14.04 -6.27
N GLY A 321 20.31 13.85 -6.92
CA GLY A 321 19.94 12.56 -7.52
C GLY A 321 19.78 11.41 -6.52
N TYR A 322 19.66 11.74 -5.22
CA TYR A 322 19.67 10.81 -4.09
C TYR A 322 18.67 9.66 -4.21
N PHE A 323 17.62 9.85 -5.01
CA PHE A 323 16.49 8.92 -5.11
C PHE A 323 16.58 7.91 -6.25
N ASN A 324 17.54 8.04 -7.18
CA ASN A 324 17.45 7.26 -8.43
C ASN A 324 18.50 6.17 -8.65
N ASN A 325 19.73 6.23 -8.10
CA ASN A 325 20.78 5.29 -8.53
C ASN A 325 21.74 4.75 -7.43
N ASN A 326 21.52 5.01 -6.14
CA ASN A 326 22.47 4.64 -5.06
C ASN A 326 23.93 5.09 -5.33
N ASP A 327 24.08 6.17 -6.10
CA ASP A 327 25.35 6.81 -6.40
C ASP A 327 25.61 7.91 -5.36
N PHE A 328 26.51 7.60 -4.43
CA PHE A 328 26.93 8.48 -3.36
C PHE A 328 28.28 9.14 -3.65
N SER A 329 28.65 9.31 -4.92
CA SER A 329 29.95 9.91 -5.31
C SER A 329 30.00 11.42 -5.12
N ASN A 330 28.86 12.11 -5.19
CA ASN A 330 28.75 13.57 -5.07
C ASN A 330 27.85 13.95 -3.89
N LEU A 331 28.29 13.64 -2.67
CA LEU A 331 27.50 13.90 -1.47
C LEU A 331 27.65 15.36 -1.03
N PRO A 332 26.57 16.15 -0.99
CA PRO A 332 26.59 17.48 -0.44
C PRO A 332 26.80 17.49 1.08
N LYS A 333 27.39 18.59 1.52
CA LYS A 333 27.25 19.06 2.89
C LYS A 333 25.89 19.75 3.04
N PHE A 334 25.40 19.70 4.25
CA PHE A 334 24.05 20.00 4.65
C PHE A 334 24.11 21.01 5.79
N THR A 335 23.11 21.91 5.85
CA THR A 335 23.11 23.22 6.56
C THR A 335 23.96 24.32 5.91
N LYS A 336 23.72 25.58 6.31
CA LYS A 336 24.44 26.77 5.80
C LYS A 336 25.91 26.83 6.22
N ASP A 337 26.24 26.28 7.38
CA ASP A 337 27.61 26.22 7.90
C ASP A 337 28.32 24.90 7.55
N ASN A 338 27.66 24.03 6.78
CA ASN A 338 28.15 22.71 6.38
C ASN A 338 28.45 21.80 7.59
N SER A 339 27.74 21.99 8.71
CA SER A 339 27.84 21.20 9.93
C SER A 339 27.39 19.75 9.78
N ILE A 340 26.62 19.44 8.74
CA ILE A 340 26.12 18.08 8.53
C ILE A 340 26.65 17.60 7.19
N GLU A 341 27.13 16.37 7.09
CA GLU A 341 27.57 15.80 5.82
C GLU A 341 27.05 14.38 5.64
N PHE A 342 26.73 14.03 4.40
CA PHE A 342 26.42 12.66 4.03
C PHE A 342 27.68 11.98 3.53
N LYS A 343 27.88 10.71 3.91
CA LYS A 343 29.07 9.96 3.55
C LYS A 343 28.76 8.63 2.89
N ASN A 344 29.59 8.27 1.91
CA ASN A 344 29.48 7.02 1.20
C ASN A 344 29.90 5.87 2.13
N PRO A 345 29.09 4.81 2.26
CA PRO A 345 29.39 3.70 3.18
C PRO A 345 30.66 2.92 2.85
N LYS A 346 31.17 3.02 1.63
CA LYS A 346 32.42 2.34 1.21
C LYS A 346 33.69 3.06 1.67
N GLU A 347 33.57 4.32 2.10
CA GLU A 347 34.68 5.15 2.56
C GLU A 347 35.10 4.82 3.99
N LYS A 348 36.36 5.13 4.31
CA LYS A 348 36.88 4.93 5.66
C LYS A 348 36.37 6.04 6.58
N ILE A 349 35.85 5.66 7.74
CA ILE A 349 35.36 6.61 8.75
C ILE A 349 36.53 7.13 9.57
N ILE A 350 36.65 8.45 9.62
CA ILE A 350 37.71 9.20 10.33
C ILE A 350 37.15 10.36 11.17
N GLU A 351 35.89 10.69 10.94
CA GLU A 351 35.15 11.80 11.53
C GLU A 351 34.84 11.54 13.00
N ASP A 352 34.70 12.60 13.78
CA ASP A 352 34.62 12.46 15.24
C ASP A 352 33.25 11.98 15.71
N TYR A 353 32.19 12.30 14.96
CA TYR A 353 30.82 11.93 15.29
C TYR A 353 30.06 11.44 14.05
N VAL A 354 29.75 10.14 14.02
CA VAL A 354 29.14 9.51 12.84
C VAL A 354 27.90 8.72 13.19
N ILE A 355 26.79 9.00 12.51
CA ILE A 355 25.54 8.28 12.64
C ILE A 355 25.43 7.24 11.53
N VAL A 356 25.10 6.01 11.91
CA VAL A 356 25.11 4.84 11.04
C VAL A 356 23.85 4.02 11.24
N TYR A 357 23.26 3.51 10.15
CA TYR A 357 22.20 2.50 10.24
C TYR A 357 22.73 1.21 10.88
N SER A 358 22.15 0.78 12.01
CA SER A 358 22.73 -0.25 12.89
C SER A 358 23.11 -1.56 12.16
N PRO A 359 22.28 -2.11 11.25
CA PRO A 359 22.65 -3.30 10.47
C PRO A 359 23.88 -3.15 9.56
N GLN A 360 24.24 -1.92 9.20
CA GLN A 360 25.39 -1.61 8.33
C GLN A 360 26.71 -1.49 9.09
N LEU A 361 26.66 -1.30 10.41
CA LEU A 361 27.84 -1.05 11.24
C LEU A 361 28.98 -2.06 11.00
N LYS A 362 28.63 -3.33 10.79
CA LYS A 362 29.57 -4.43 10.55
C LYS A 362 30.31 -4.35 9.21
N ASN A 363 29.75 -3.63 8.23
CA ASN A 363 30.27 -3.52 6.86
C ASN A 363 31.17 -2.28 6.69
N LEU A 364 31.17 -1.36 7.66
CA LEU A 364 31.92 -0.10 7.58
C LEU A 364 33.40 -0.27 7.90
N LYS A 365 34.22 0.56 7.25
CA LYS A 365 35.67 0.61 7.45
C LYS A 365 36.02 1.67 8.49
N TYR A 366 36.23 1.28 9.74
CA TYR A 366 36.65 2.18 10.82
C TYR A 366 37.55 1.46 11.82
N ASP A 367 38.32 2.22 12.60
CA ASP A 367 39.19 1.68 13.65
C ASP A 367 38.40 1.50 14.95
N LYS A 368 37.94 0.27 15.23
CA LYS A 368 37.09 -0.04 16.39
C LYS A 368 37.68 0.38 17.74
N ASN A 369 39.01 0.51 17.85
CA ASN A 369 39.63 0.92 19.10
C ASN A 369 39.45 2.42 19.37
N LYS A 370 39.30 3.22 18.31
CA LYS A 370 39.17 4.69 18.36
C LYS A 370 37.75 5.19 18.56
N TYR A 371 36.73 4.32 18.49
CA TYR A 371 35.34 4.74 18.61
C TYR A 371 34.66 4.04 19.78
N GLU A 372 33.85 4.80 20.49
CA GLU A 372 32.76 4.31 21.32
C GLU A 372 31.50 4.18 20.45
N ILE A 373 30.76 3.09 20.65
CA ILE A 373 29.54 2.79 19.90
C ILE A 373 28.36 2.90 20.85
N ILE A 374 27.40 3.74 20.50
CA ILE A 374 26.20 3.99 21.29
C ILE A 374 24.99 3.63 20.44
N ASP A 375 24.15 2.74 20.95
CA ASP A 375 23.02 2.18 20.23
C ASP A 375 21.73 2.93 20.58
N PHE A 376 21.08 3.49 19.55
CA PHE A 376 19.80 4.18 19.65
C PHE A 376 18.70 3.41 18.87
N GLY A 377 18.89 2.10 18.64
CA GLY A 377 17.93 1.24 17.96
C GLY A 377 18.22 1.08 16.47
N SER A 378 17.47 1.78 15.62
CA SER A 378 17.64 1.69 14.15
C SER A 378 18.95 2.31 13.66
N PHE A 379 19.47 3.29 14.40
CA PHE A 379 20.76 3.91 14.17
C PHE A 379 21.67 3.78 15.39
N VAL A 380 22.97 3.79 15.13
CA VAL A 380 24.02 3.88 16.15
C VAL A 380 24.88 5.10 15.88
N VAL A 381 25.53 5.56 16.94
CA VAL A 381 26.54 6.61 16.92
C VAL A 381 27.91 5.98 17.10
N LEU A 382 28.83 6.32 16.20
CA LEU A 382 30.27 6.16 16.37
C LEU A 382 30.82 7.49 16.88
N ASN A 383 31.16 7.53 18.17
CA ASN A 383 31.78 8.69 18.80
C ASN A 383 33.27 8.41 19.01
N LYS A 384 34.15 9.24 18.47
CA LYS A 384 35.59 9.03 18.56
C LYS A 384 36.08 9.35 19.98
N LYS A 385 36.87 8.43 20.54
CA LYS A 385 37.41 8.49 21.91
C LYS A 385 38.49 9.55 22.09
#